data_AF-A0A8S3WK19-F1
#
_entry.id   AF-A0A8S3WK19-F1
#
_cell.length_a   1.000
_cell.length_b   1.000
_cell.length_c   1.000
_cell.angle_alpha   90.00
_cell.angle_beta   90.00
_cell.angle_gamma   90.00
#
_symmetry.space_group_name_H-M   'P 1'
#
loop_
_entity.id
_entity.type
_entity.pdbx_description
1 polymer ?
#
loop_
_entity_poly.entity_id
_entity_poly.type
_entity_poly.pdbx_seq_one_letter_code
_entity_poly.pdbx_strand_id
1 'polypeptide(L)'
;MSEEIRKDNPSILPIALAFRRVVEVDDIHVLQILDDQWRKLLFAKIPEEIKTEKKVDVFWAKLSKWSDLTENKPFSDISQFALDCLVLPHANADCERIFSKINLTKSRTRNRLVTGTVDAILLSCDAIKRNKSGNCTDFEPTEEMLRRANNKSNDGMQCIDQVAEIDINIP
;
A
#
# COMPACT_ATOMS: atom_id res chain seq x y z
N MET A 1 -3.05 -40.17 -11.72
CA MET A 1 -4.10 -39.76 -10.76
C MET A 1 -3.71 -38.54 -9.91
N SER A 2 -2.41 -38.32 -9.65
CA SER A 2 -1.90 -37.17 -8.89
C SER A 2 -1.71 -35.88 -9.72
N GLU A 3 -1.54 -35.98 -11.04
CA GLU A 3 -1.33 -34.82 -11.92
C GLU A 3 -2.61 -34.05 -12.27
N GLU A 4 -3.75 -34.72 -12.41
CA GLU A 4 -5.01 -34.06 -12.80
C GLU A 4 -5.58 -33.19 -11.67
N ILE A 5 -5.48 -33.63 -10.41
CA ILE A 5 -5.88 -32.83 -9.24
C ILE A 5 -5.00 -31.57 -9.08
N ARG A 6 -3.74 -31.63 -9.54
CA ARG A 6 -2.80 -30.52 -9.48
C ARG A 6 -3.09 -29.43 -10.52
N LYS A 7 -3.76 -29.78 -11.62
CA LYS A 7 -4.27 -28.82 -12.60
C LYS A 7 -5.45 -28.01 -12.08
N ASP A 8 -6.32 -28.65 -11.30
CA ASP A 8 -7.52 -27.99 -10.76
C ASP A 8 -7.21 -27.11 -9.54
N ASN A 9 -6.16 -27.43 -8.77
CA ASN A 9 -5.74 -26.68 -7.58
C ASN A 9 -4.29 -26.20 -7.72
N PRO A 10 -4.03 -25.07 -8.39
CA PRO A 10 -2.68 -24.56 -8.57
C PRO A 10 -2.05 -24.22 -7.22
N SER A 11 -0.78 -24.63 -7.07
CA SER A 11 0.07 -24.24 -5.95
C SER A 11 0.25 -22.73 -5.92
N ILE A 12 0.39 -22.14 -4.73
CA ILE A 12 0.68 -20.71 -4.58
C ILE A 12 2.17 -20.39 -4.78
N LEU A 13 3.02 -21.42 -4.82
CA LEU A 13 4.48 -21.28 -4.94
C LEU A 13 4.93 -20.44 -6.15
N PRO A 14 4.35 -20.56 -7.37
CA PRO A 14 4.75 -19.72 -8.50
C PRO A 14 4.54 -18.22 -8.21
N ILE A 15 3.48 -17.87 -7.47
CA ILE A 15 3.17 -16.49 -7.08
C ILE A 15 4.12 -16.06 -5.96
N ALA A 16 4.31 -16.88 -4.92
CA ALA A 16 5.24 -16.58 -3.83
C ALA A 16 6.67 -16.32 -4.33
N LEU A 17 7.13 -17.12 -5.32
CA LEU A 17 8.44 -16.95 -5.95
C LEU A 17 8.54 -15.71 -6.86
N ALA A 18 7.43 -15.20 -7.37
CA ALA A 18 7.40 -13.94 -8.12
C ALA A 18 7.52 -12.74 -7.17
N PHE A 19 6.95 -12.83 -5.96
CA PHE A 19 7.00 -11.79 -4.94
C PHE A 19 8.16 -11.95 -3.96
N ARG A 20 9.39 -12.08 -4.48
CA ARG A 20 10.62 -12.26 -3.67
C ARG A 20 10.93 -11.13 -2.69
N ARG A 21 10.30 -9.97 -2.86
CA ARG A 21 10.42 -8.82 -1.96
C ARG A 21 9.47 -8.88 -0.77
N VAL A 22 8.44 -9.72 -0.84
CA VAL A 22 7.41 -9.86 0.19
C VAL A 22 7.70 -11.07 1.08
N VAL A 23 8.25 -12.14 0.51
CA VAL A 23 8.66 -13.34 1.25
C VAL A 23 10.17 -13.48 1.17
N GLU A 24 10.84 -13.67 2.30
CA GLU A 24 12.23 -14.11 2.33
C GLU A 24 12.30 -15.52 1.73
N VAL A 25 12.66 -15.59 0.45
CA VAL A 25 12.60 -16.79 -0.39
C VAL A 25 13.57 -17.88 0.05
N ASP A 26 14.50 -17.56 0.95
CA ASP A 26 15.52 -18.49 1.44
C ASP A 26 14.99 -19.50 2.47
N ASP A 27 13.80 -19.27 3.05
CA ASP A 27 13.17 -20.22 3.96
C ASP A 27 12.14 -21.12 3.24
N ILE A 28 12.62 -22.30 2.85
CA ILE A 28 11.81 -23.36 2.23
C ILE A 28 10.66 -23.79 3.15
N HIS A 29 10.82 -23.72 4.47
CA HIS A 29 9.76 -24.10 5.41
C HIS A 29 8.60 -23.10 5.37
N VAL A 30 8.87 -21.80 5.23
CA VAL A 30 7.84 -20.77 5.10
C VAL A 30 7.02 -20.98 3.83
N LEU A 31 7.69 -21.26 2.71
CA LEU A 31 7.02 -21.55 1.43
C LEU A 31 6.13 -22.79 1.52
N GLN A 32 6.57 -23.83 2.23
CA GLN A 32 5.79 -25.04 2.43
C GLN A 32 4.57 -24.79 3.32
N ILE A 33 4.71 -24.05 4.42
CA ILE A 33 3.60 -23.66 5.29
C ILE A 33 2.56 -22.86 4.48
N LEU A 34 3.01 -21.94 3.63
CA LEU A 34 2.14 -21.12 2.80
C LEU A 34 1.32 -21.97 1.82
N ASP A 35 1.97 -22.90 1.12
CA ASP A 35 1.29 -23.80 0.18
C ASP A 35 0.34 -24.76 0.89
N ASP A 36 0.70 -25.25 2.07
CA ASP A 36 -0.16 -26.10 2.89
C ASP A 36 -1.41 -25.34 3.37
N GLN A 37 -1.26 -24.09 3.82
CA GLN A 37 -2.39 -23.24 4.21
C GLN A 37 -3.30 -22.91 3.03
N TRP A 38 -2.71 -22.61 1.87
CA TRP A 38 -3.45 -22.37 0.62
C TRP A 38 -4.30 -23.58 0.22
N ARG A 39 -3.72 -24.78 0.26
CA ARG A 39 -4.47 -26.01 -0.05
C ARG A 39 -5.54 -26.31 0.98
N LYS A 40 -5.28 -26.06 2.26
CA LYS A 40 -6.28 -26.21 3.33
C LYS A 40 -7.46 -25.27 3.15
N LEU A 41 -7.24 -24.05 2.65
CA LEU A 41 -8.29 -23.06 2.43
C LEU A 41 -9.39 -23.56 1.48
N LEU A 42 -9.02 -24.31 0.44
CA LEU A 42 -9.95 -24.88 -0.55
C LEU A 42 -10.98 -25.84 0.06
N PHE A 43 -10.62 -26.50 1.16
CA PHE A 43 -11.48 -27.49 1.84
C PHE A 43 -12.00 -26.99 3.19
N ALA A 44 -11.66 -25.77 3.58
CA ALA A 44 -11.99 -25.22 4.89
C ALA A 44 -13.47 -24.79 4.97
N LYS A 45 -14.12 -25.15 6.08
CA LYS A 45 -15.45 -24.64 6.43
C LYS A 45 -15.35 -23.26 7.08
N ILE A 46 -15.03 -22.26 6.27
CA ILE A 46 -14.97 -20.86 6.69
C ILE A 46 -16.40 -20.34 6.96
N PRO A 47 -16.63 -19.47 7.96
CA PRO A 47 -17.92 -18.82 8.17
C PRO A 47 -18.41 -18.07 6.92
N GLU A 48 -19.72 -18.13 6.65
CA GLU A 48 -20.34 -17.46 5.50
C GLU A 48 -20.16 -15.93 5.52
N GLU A 49 -20.01 -15.35 6.72
CA GLU A 49 -19.72 -13.93 6.93
C GLU A 49 -18.39 -13.47 6.29
N ILE A 50 -17.42 -14.37 6.23
CA ILE A 50 -16.11 -14.11 5.60
C ILE A 50 -16.20 -14.39 4.11
N LYS A 51 -16.84 -15.51 3.70
CA LYS A 51 -16.98 -15.87 2.28
C LYS A 51 -17.76 -14.86 1.46
N THR A 52 -18.73 -14.19 2.07
CA THR A 52 -19.59 -13.20 1.39
C THR A 52 -18.92 -11.81 1.29
N GLU A 53 -17.74 -11.62 1.90
CA GLU A 53 -17.02 -10.35 1.85
C GLU A 53 -16.55 -10.07 0.42
N LYS A 54 -16.93 -8.90 -0.11
CA LYS A 54 -16.58 -8.48 -1.47
C LYS A 54 -15.23 -7.77 -1.52
N LYS A 55 -14.82 -7.17 -0.41
CA LYS A 55 -13.56 -6.43 -0.31
C LYS A 55 -12.41 -7.39 0.00
N VAL A 56 -11.49 -7.55 -0.95
CA VAL A 56 -10.39 -8.53 -0.88
C VAL A 56 -9.48 -8.27 0.32
N ASP A 57 -9.17 -7.01 0.62
CA ASP A 57 -8.41 -6.58 1.80
C ASP A 57 -9.11 -6.95 3.11
N VAL A 58 -10.41 -6.68 3.20
CA VAL A 58 -11.23 -7.01 4.38
C VAL A 58 -11.39 -8.51 4.54
N PHE A 59 -11.50 -9.26 3.44
CA PHE A 59 -11.56 -10.72 3.43
C PHE A 59 -10.31 -11.31 4.09
N TRP A 60 -9.12 -10.97 3.60
CA TRP A 60 -7.86 -11.49 4.15
C TRP A 60 -7.62 -11.01 5.59
N ALA A 61 -8.02 -9.78 5.93
CA ALA A 61 -7.94 -9.29 7.31
C ALA A 61 -8.86 -10.05 8.27
N LYS A 62 -10.07 -10.42 7.84
CA LYS A 62 -11.01 -11.25 8.63
C LYS A 62 -10.49 -12.69 8.74
N LEU A 63 -9.96 -13.25 7.65
CA LEU A 63 -9.42 -14.60 7.62
C LEU A 63 -8.18 -14.76 8.52
N SER A 64 -7.30 -13.74 8.55
CA SER A 64 -6.15 -13.69 9.47
C SER A 64 -6.57 -13.72 10.95
N LYS A 65 -7.69 -13.08 11.28
CA LYS A 65 -8.23 -13.01 12.65
C LYS A 65 -9.07 -14.23 13.02
N TRP A 66 -9.51 -15.01 12.04
CA TRP A 66 -10.35 -16.17 12.27
C TRP A 66 -9.54 -17.29 12.93
N SER A 67 -10.07 -17.79 14.05
CA SER A 67 -9.54 -18.92 14.79
C SER A 67 -10.49 -20.10 14.67
N ASP A 68 -9.92 -21.29 14.57
CA ASP A 68 -10.68 -22.54 14.62
C ASP A 68 -11.13 -22.84 16.07
N LEU A 69 -11.90 -23.91 16.26
CA LEU A 69 -12.38 -24.42 17.55
C LEU A 69 -11.24 -24.76 18.54
N THR A 70 -10.01 -24.88 18.05
CA THR A 70 -8.80 -25.11 18.87
C THR A 70 -8.05 -23.80 19.20
N GLU A 71 -8.66 -22.64 18.97
CA GLU A 71 -8.07 -21.29 19.12
C GLU A 71 -6.82 -21.03 18.25
N ASN A 72 -6.43 -21.98 17.42
CA ASN A 72 -5.36 -21.83 16.44
C ASN A 72 -5.85 -21.00 15.24
N LYS A 73 -4.94 -20.22 14.65
CA LYS A 73 -5.17 -19.43 13.43
C LYS A 73 -4.54 -20.14 12.22
N PRO A 74 -5.25 -21.08 11.57
CA PRO A 74 -4.67 -21.93 10.53
C PRO A 74 -4.34 -21.19 9.24
N PHE A 75 -4.79 -19.94 9.08
CA PHE A 75 -4.62 -19.14 7.86
C PHE A 75 -3.88 -17.82 8.10
N SER A 76 -3.16 -17.69 9.22
CA SER A 76 -2.50 -16.43 9.57
C SER A 76 -1.43 -16.03 8.53
N ASP A 77 -0.56 -16.97 8.15
CA ASP A 77 0.59 -16.69 7.27
C ASP A 77 0.14 -16.42 5.83
N ILE A 78 -0.79 -17.23 5.30
CA ILE A 78 -1.36 -16.99 3.96
C ILE A 78 -2.11 -15.68 3.87
N SER A 79 -2.82 -15.29 4.94
CA SER A 79 -3.54 -14.03 4.96
C SER A 79 -2.61 -12.84 5.05
N GLN A 80 -1.53 -12.95 5.83
CA GLN A 80 -0.51 -11.92 5.90
C GLN A 80 0.19 -11.75 4.55
N PHE A 81 0.61 -12.85 3.92
CA PHE A 81 1.19 -12.83 2.59
C PHE A 81 0.27 -12.16 1.55
N ALA A 82 -1.02 -12.49 1.57
CA ALA A 82 -1.99 -11.89 0.66
C ALA A 82 -2.17 -10.38 0.92
N LEU A 83 -2.22 -9.95 2.18
CA LEU A 83 -2.27 -8.53 2.54
C LEU A 83 -1.01 -7.79 2.09
N ASP A 84 0.17 -8.37 2.29
CA ASP A 84 1.44 -7.78 1.86
C ASP A 84 1.49 -7.64 0.33
N CYS A 85 0.98 -8.62 -0.41
CA CYS A 85 0.82 -8.54 -1.86
C CYS A 85 -0.16 -7.42 -2.28
N LEU A 86 -1.22 -7.17 -1.51
CA LEU A 86 -2.22 -6.13 -1.80
C LEU A 86 -1.73 -4.71 -1.46
N VAL A 87 -0.79 -4.58 -0.52
CA VAL A 87 -0.17 -3.30 -0.15
C VAL A 87 0.84 -2.85 -1.19
N LEU A 88 1.37 -3.75 -2.01
CA LEU A 88 2.25 -3.37 -3.12
C LEU A 88 1.46 -2.46 -4.07
N PRO A 89 1.81 -1.16 -4.16
CA PRO A 89 1.19 -0.30 -5.15
C PRO A 89 1.43 -0.93 -6.51
N HIS A 90 0.43 -0.88 -7.39
CA HIS A 90 0.64 -1.17 -8.80
C HIS A 90 1.58 -0.09 -9.33
N ALA A 91 2.88 -0.32 -9.14
CA ALA A 91 3.90 0.72 -8.93
C ALA A 91 3.97 1.77 -10.04
N ASN A 92 3.43 1.47 -11.21
CA ASN A 92 3.38 2.39 -12.32
C ASN A 92 2.19 3.35 -12.26
N ALA A 93 0.99 2.90 -11.90
CA ALA A 93 -0.22 3.72 -11.99
C ALA A 93 -0.28 4.79 -10.89
N ASP A 94 0.12 4.44 -9.66
CA ASP A 94 0.12 5.38 -8.55
C ASP A 94 1.26 6.40 -8.65
N CYS A 95 2.44 5.98 -9.10
CA CYS A 95 3.54 6.89 -9.40
C CYS A 95 3.17 7.84 -10.55
N GLU A 96 2.59 7.35 -11.65
CA GLU A 96 2.10 8.19 -12.76
C GLU A 96 1.05 9.20 -12.29
N ARG A 97 0.14 8.81 -11.40
CA ARG A 97 -0.85 9.71 -10.80
C ARG A 97 -0.18 10.82 -9.98
N ILE A 98 0.86 10.49 -9.20
CA ILE A 98 1.64 11.47 -8.44
C ILE A 98 2.41 12.39 -9.41
N PHE A 99 3.08 11.85 -10.42
CA PHE A 99 3.79 12.63 -11.44
C PHE A 99 2.84 13.57 -12.19
N SER A 100 1.63 13.14 -12.52
CA SER A 100 0.61 13.99 -13.12
C SER A 100 0.23 15.18 -12.20
N LYS A 101 0.03 14.94 -10.90
CA LYS A 101 -0.22 16.02 -9.92
C LYS A 101 0.96 16.98 -9.79
N ILE A 102 2.19 16.46 -9.82
CA ILE A 102 3.41 17.28 -9.82
C ILE A 102 3.47 18.13 -11.09
N ASN A 103 3.16 17.55 -12.25
CA ASN A 103 3.13 18.27 -13.54
C ASN A 103 2.04 19.35 -13.57
N LEU A 104 0.89 19.15 -12.91
CA LEU A 104 -0.13 20.19 -12.74
C LEU A 104 0.34 21.33 -11.80
N THR A 105 1.12 20.99 -10.78
CA THR A 105 1.66 21.96 -9.80
C THR A 105 2.82 22.76 -10.40
N LYS A 106 3.66 22.11 -11.20
CA LYS A 106 4.71 22.71 -12.03
C LYS A 106 4.10 23.22 -13.34
N SER A 107 3.46 24.38 -13.30
CA SER A 107 3.01 25.03 -14.54
C SER A 107 4.20 25.57 -15.35
N ARG A 108 4.00 25.84 -16.66
CA ARG A 108 5.03 26.44 -17.52
C ARG A 108 5.66 27.73 -16.95
N THR A 109 4.90 28.49 -16.16
CA THR A 109 5.36 29.71 -15.48
C THR A 109 5.95 29.47 -14.08
N ARG A 110 5.72 28.30 -13.47
CA ARG A 110 6.14 27.94 -12.10
C ARG A 110 6.89 26.59 -12.10
N ASN A 111 7.93 26.48 -12.91
CA ASN A 111 8.65 25.20 -13.07
C ASN A 111 9.81 25.02 -12.07
N ARG A 112 10.32 26.11 -11.48
CA ARG A 112 11.44 26.10 -10.53
C ARG A 112 10.93 26.12 -9.08
N LEU A 113 10.25 25.05 -8.69
CA LEU A 113 9.87 24.81 -7.29
C LEU A 113 10.93 23.94 -6.63
N VAL A 114 11.38 24.35 -5.44
CA VAL A 114 12.23 23.51 -4.58
C VAL A 114 11.45 22.24 -4.24
N THR A 115 12.14 21.10 -4.18
CA THR A 115 11.53 19.78 -3.90
C THR A 115 10.69 19.80 -2.62
N GLY A 116 11.18 20.44 -1.55
CA GLY A 116 10.43 20.62 -0.31
C GLY A 116 9.12 21.40 -0.48
N THR A 117 9.05 22.34 -1.41
CA THR A 117 7.80 23.07 -1.72
C THR A 117 6.82 22.17 -2.49
N VAL A 118 7.31 21.38 -3.45
CA VAL A 118 6.46 20.43 -4.20
C VAL A 118 5.89 19.38 -3.25
N ASP A 119 6.71 18.83 -2.37
CA ASP A 119 6.30 17.84 -1.35
C ASP A 119 5.28 18.45 -0.38
N ALA A 120 5.55 19.64 0.15
CA ALA A 120 4.61 20.34 1.03
C ALA A 120 3.25 20.59 0.36
N ILE A 121 3.24 20.98 -0.93
CA ILE A 121 1.99 21.17 -1.69
C ILE A 121 1.26 19.83 -1.85
N LEU A 122 1.97 18.75 -2.19
CA LEU A 122 1.38 17.43 -2.36
C LEU A 122 0.71 16.93 -1.07
N LEU A 123 1.44 17.02 0.05
CA LEU A 123 0.96 16.65 1.38
C LEU A 123 -0.24 17.49 1.81
N SER A 124 -0.20 18.80 1.55
CA SER A 124 -1.31 19.71 1.88
C SER A 124 -2.56 19.39 1.07
N CYS A 125 -2.43 19.16 -0.24
CA CYS A 125 -3.54 18.75 -1.10
C CYS A 125 -4.13 17.40 -0.67
N ASP A 126 -3.28 16.46 -0.24
CA ASP A 126 -3.74 15.15 0.21
C ASP A 126 -4.44 15.23 1.58
N ALA A 127 -3.93 16.06 2.50
CA ALA A 127 -4.56 16.33 3.79
C ALA A 127 -5.96 16.92 3.63
N ILE A 128 -6.13 17.87 2.70
CA ILE A 128 -7.45 18.46 2.39
C ILE A 128 -8.39 17.40 1.81
N LYS A 129 -7.90 16.55 0.90
CA LYS A 129 -8.71 15.47 0.29
C LYS A 129 -9.15 14.40 1.29
N ARG A 130 -8.33 14.11 2.29
CA ARG A 130 -8.65 13.14 3.36
C ARG A 130 -9.64 13.70 4.39
N ASN A 131 -9.92 15.01 4.38
CA ASN A 131 -10.94 15.58 5.25
C ASN A 131 -12.33 15.05 4.84
N LYS A 132 -13.24 14.94 5.80
CA LYS A 132 -14.59 14.36 5.66
C LYS A 132 -15.40 14.94 4.51
N SER A 133 -15.18 16.21 4.15
CA SER A 133 -15.89 16.89 3.06
C SER A 133 -15.19 16.76 1.70
N GLY A 134 -13.93 16.32 1.65
CA GLY A 134 -13.14 16.20 0.43
C GLY A 134 -12.88 17.51 -0.32
N ASN A 135 -13.26 18.65 0.28
CA ASN A 135 -13.17 19.99 -0.28
C ASN A 135 -12.27 20.89 0.59
N CYS A 136 -11.83 22.03 0.03
CA CYS A 136 -11.03 23.00 0.76
C CYS A 136 -11.86 23.98 1.61
N THR A 137 -13.18 24.02 1.41
CA THR A 137 -14.06 24.98 2.08
C THR A 137 -14.35 24.58 3.51
N ASP A 138 -14.41 23.28 3.78
CA ASP A 138 -14.73 22.73 5.09
C ASP A 138 -13.49 22.19 5.80
N PHE A 139 -12.31 22.62 5.34
CA PHE A 139 -11.05 22.20 5.93
C PHE A 139 -10.81 22.91 7.27
N GLU A 140 -10.92 22.16 8.36
CA GLU A 140 -10.54 22.61 9.70
C GLU A 140 -9.12 22.13 10.04
N PRO A 141 -8.14 23.04 10.19
CA PRO A 141 -6.79 22.69 10.57
C PRO A 141 -6.75 22.10 11.99
N THR A 142 -5.88 21.12 12.22
CA THR A 142 -5.63 20.63 13.59
C THR A 142 -4.80 21.64 14.38
N GLU A 143 -4.94 21.62 15.71
CA GLU A 143 -4.17 22.48 16.63
C GLU A 143 -2.66 22.37 16.38
N GLU A 144 -2.16 21.18 16.05
CA GLU A 144 -0.75 20.97 15.71
C GLU A 144 -0.33 21.67 14.42
N MET A 145 -1.22 21.75 13.41
CA MET A 145 -0.94 22.50 12.18
C MET A 145 -0.85 24.00 12.45
N LEU A 146 -1.75 24.53 13.28
CA LEU A 146 -1.74 25.93 13.71
C LEU A 146 -0.47 26.25 14.52
N ARG A 147 -0.10 25.36 15.46
CA ARG A 147 1.13 25.49 16.24
C ARG A 147 2.38 25.52 15.35
N ARG A 148 2.47 24.65 14.34
CA ARG A 148 3.60 24.62 13.40
C ARG A 148 3.63 25.84 12.48
N ALA A 149 2.48 26.37 12.08
CA ALA A 149 2.40 27.60 11.30
C ALA A 149 2.94 28.80 12.11
N ASN A 150 2.57 28.87 13.39
CA ASN A 150 2.98 29.94 14.29
C ASN A 150 4.46 29.84 14.71
N ASN A 151 4.99 28.64 14.89
CA ASN A 151 6.40 28.45 15.29
C ASN A 151 7.39 28.79 14.16
N LYS A 152 7.02 28.58 12.88
CA LYS A 152 7.87 28.93 11.73
C LYS A 152 7.99 30.43 11.47
N SER A 153 7.16 31.26 12.11
CA SER A 153 7.28 32.71 12.05
C SER A 153 8.51 33.23 12.83
N ASN A 154 9.11 32.41 13.70
CA ASN A 154 10.19 32.81 14.61
C ASN A 154 11.56 32.19 14.30
N ASP A 155 11.65 31.24 13.35
CA ASP A 155 12.93 30.65 12.94
C ASP A 155 13.25 31.04 11.50
N GLY A 156 14.37 31.76 11.36
CA GLY A 156 14.89 32.24 10.09
C GLY A 156 15.07 31.13 9.05
N MET A 157 14.65 31.46 7.83
CA MET A 157 14.85 30.71 6.59
C MET A 157 16.23 30.05 6.50
N GLN A 158 16.30 28.72 6.60
CA GLN A 158 17.42 27.94 6.03
C GLN A 158 16.88 27.14 4.84
N CYS A 159 16.90 27.77 3.67
CA CYS A 159 16.85 27.06 2.40
C CYS A 159 18.19 26.33 2.23
N ILE A 160 18.21 25.01 2.40
CA ILE A 160 19.31 24.20 1.90
C ILE A 160 19.11 23.99 0.39
N ASP A 161 19.74 24.86 -0.38
CA ASP A 161 19.89 24.73 -1.83
C ASP A 161 20.84 23.56 -2.14
N GLN A 162 20.28 22.42 -2.52
CA GLN A 162 20.96 21.48 -3.42
C GLN A 162 19.98 21.08 -4.52
N VAL A 163 19.97 21.89 -5.57
CA VAL A 163 19.30 21.57 -6.84
C VAL A 163 20.18 20.55 -7.55
N ALA A 164 19.88 19.26 -7.39
CA ALA A 164 20.30 18.27 -8.37
C ALA A 164 19.33 18.38 -9.55
N GLU A 165 19.80 19.02 -10.63
CA GLU A 165 19.12 19.02 -11.92
C GLU A 165 19.01 17.56 -12.40
N ILE A 166 17.79 17.02 -12.37
CA ILE A 166 17.47 15.82 -13.12
C ILE A 166 17.00 16.30 -14.49
N ASP A 167 17.95 16.34 -15.44
CA ASP A 167 17.66 16.50 -16.86
C ASP A 167 16.91 15.26 -17.34
N ILE A 168 15.59 15.38 -17.45
CA ILE A 168 14.76 14.36 -18.08
C ILE A 168 14.70 14.70 -19.57
N ASN A 169 15.69 14.18 -20.31
CA ASN A 169 15.67 14.18 -21.77
C ASN A 169 14.60 13.18 -22.23
N ILE A 170 13.55 13.68 -22.87
CA ILE A 170 12.46 12.87 -23.44
C ILE A 170 12.76 12.72 -24.95
N PRO A 171 12.86 11.49 -25.51
CA PRO A 171 12.74 11.28 -26.96
C PRO A 171 11.30 11.44 -27.45
#